data_AF-A0A816TGG3-F1
#
_entry.id   AF-A0A816TGG3-F1
#
_cell.length_a   1.000
_cell.length_b   1.000
_cell.length_c   1.000
_cell.angle_alpha   90.00
_cell.angle_beta   90.00
_cell.angle_gamma   90.00
#
_symmetry.space_group_name_H-M   'P 1'
#
loop_
_entity.id
_entity.type
_entity.pdbx_description
1 polymer ?
#
loop_
_entity_poly.entity_id
_entity_poly.type
_entity_poly.pdbx_seq_one_letter_code
_entity_poly.pdbx_strand_id
1 'polypeptide(L)'
;MAQQGTSPMYKSVSFGLNERADDELNTLFKNLIHLYPMDKNGPMSGKCDPQTNQMEQFLSQAFGFRNITGAYIVQGVKFFELEHRLDTMNPNTVIYFPSDIPISFAMSVKEIMDWQHSYRVYADHNVQGLNKEFLQRALEGHSKDDGEAFRMKFVVRISTCPILMEFDAKVISRNLEEEWPNRIKLVSVTGIDFAGRKHDVADVLYYISNWREIFQIDPKSDLPFVYNGRDFYLRVNGPPGELHEDRVLHSLMRMVALRLKACDEEGVEIVVETGIGLGVFAGNHIGIDSKIRAFSAQASRRVLQRDGSSYKSIRAVVFALPIFNKSGSKHSVPDTYDDYVNEFQQAKYNGPIPVLIADQDMHRLTVAIARLGFKVSELNPADSHGVFGEYWQNRGPAVEEKLALTTVGLLVQHHLINPHVLDTNNYRFLIVDKESLACPQTTVDDIEPHITCCSRF
;
A
#
# COMPACT_ATOMS: atom_id res chain seq x y z
N MET A 1 5.06 10.20 44.20
CA MET A 1 4.62 8.82 43.92
C MET A 1 3.78 8.84 42.67
N ALA A 2 4.40 8.59 41.51
CA ALA A 2 3.67 8.49 40.25
C ALA A 2 2.89 7.18 40.25
N GLN A 3 1.58 7.26 40.04
CA GLN A 3 0.76 6.08 39.79
C GLN A 3 1.34 5.36 38.57
N GLN A 4 1.71 4.09 38.73
CA GLN A 4 1.90 3.17 37.61
C GLN A 4 0.54 3.05 36.91
N GLY A 5 0.28 3.97 35.99
CA GLY A 5 -0.84 3.89 35.08
C GLY A 5 -0.64 2.63 34.24
N THR A 6 -1.60 1.72 34.29
CA THR A 6 -1.69 0.63 33.31
C THR A 6 -1.67 1.28 31.93
N SER A 7 -0.64 1.02 31.14
CA SER A 7 -0.57 1.54 29.77
C SER A 7 -1.84 1.07 29.06
N PRO A 8 -2.65 1.96 28.46
CA PRO A 8 -3.88 1.57 27.81
C PRO A 8 -3.54 0.58 26.69
N MET A 9 -4.06 -0.65 26.76
CA MET A 9 -3.91 -1.63 25.68
C MET A 9 -4.89 -1.30 24.56
N TYR A 10 -4.42 -1.40 23.31
CA TYR A 10 -5.27 -1.30 22.14
C TYR A 10 -6.01 -2.63 21.89
N LYS A 11 -7.08 -2.60 21.08
CA LYS A 11 -7.84 -3.83 20.77
C LYS A 11 -7.01 -4.77 19.89
N SER A 12 -6.92 -6.03 20.29
CA SER A 12 -6.30 -7.07 19.47
C SER A 12 -6.92 -8.43 19.70
N VAL A 13 -6.83 -9.31 18.69
CA VAL A 13 -7.27 -10.71 18.77
C VAL A 13 -6.32 -11.58 17.97
N SER A 14 -5.91 -12.72 18.52
CA SER A 14 -5.10 -13.72 17.82
C SER A 14 -5.90 -14.97 17.44
N PHE A 15 -5.50 -15.61 16.35
CA PHE A 15 -6.11 -16.84 15.81
C PHE A 15 -5.02 -17.79 15.34
N GLY A 16 -5.27 -19.10 15.45
CA GLY A 16 -4.34 -20.13 14.98
C GLY A 16 -3.01 -20.24 15.74
N LEU A 17 -2.81 -19.46 16.80
CA LEU A 17 -1.60 -19.51 17.63
C LEU A 17 -1.67 -20.71 18.59
N ASN A 18 -0.71 -21.63 18.48
CA ASN A 18 -0.57 -22.73 19.42
C ASN A 18 0.39 -22.35 20.55
N GLU A 19 -0.17 -22.04 21.72
CA GLU A 19 0.57 -21.59 22.91
C GLU A 19 1.64 -22.58 23.42
N ARG A 20 1.63 -23.83 22.94
CA ARG A 20 2.56 -24.88 23.36
C ARG A 20 3.64 -25.23 22.33
N ALA A 21 3.57 -24.70 21.11
CA ALA A 21 4.39 -25.18 20.00
C ALA A 21 5.36 -24.14 19.42
N ASP A 22 5.15 -22.84 19.64
CA ASP A 22 6.04 -21.78 19.11
C ASP A 22 6.27 -20.66 20.13
N ASP A 23 7.23 -20.86 21.03
CA ASP A 23 7.57 -19.90 22.10
C ASP A 23 8.01 -18.53 21.56
N GLU A 24 8.65 -18.50 20.38
CA GLU A 24 9.09 -17.26 19.73
C GLU A 24 7.89 -16.44 19.22
N LEU A 25 6.96 -17.05 18.48
CA LEU A 25 5.74 -16.36 18.02
C LEU A 25 4.84 -15.96 19.17
N ASN A 26 4.74 -16.79 20.22
CA ASN A 26 4.01 -16.43 21.43
C ASN A 26 4.61 -15.18 22.10
N THR A 27 5.94 -15.11 22.18
CA THR A 27 6.66 -13.94 22.72
C THR A 27 6.46 -12.73 21.82
N LEU A 28 6.53 -12.91 20.50
CA LEU A 28 6.27 -11.84 19.53
C LEU A 28 4.88 -11.25 19.74
N PHE A 29 3.81 -12.06 19.69
CA PHE A 29 2.44 -11.57 19.80
C PHE A 29 2.21 -10.87 21.15
N LYS A 30 2.76 -11.42 22.24
CA LYS A 30 2.75 -10.76 23.56
C LYS A 30 3.44 -9.41 23.52
N ASN A 31 4.58 -9.26 22.86
CA ASN A 31 5.24 -7.96 22.74
C ASN A 31 4.42 -6.96 21.93
N LEU A 32 3.80 -7.40 20.84
CA LEU A 32 2.99 -6.53 19.99
C LEU A 32 1.78 -5.97 20.73
N ILE A 33 1.00 -6.79 21.43
CA ILE A 33 -0.21 -6.34 22.15
C ILE A 33 0.07 -5.32 23.27
N HIS A 34 1.30 -5.23 23.75
CA HIS A 34 1.73 -4.27 24.78
C HIS A 34 2.36 -2.99 24.22
N LEU A 35 2.43 -2.83 22.89
CA LEU A 35 2.88 -1.58 22.27
C LEU A 35 1.94 -0.43 22.65
N TYR A 36 2.50 0.77 22.77
CA TYR A 36 1.70 1.98 22.98
C TYR A 36 0.66 2.13 21.85
N PRO A 37 -0.59 2.51 22.14
CA PRO A 37 -1.60 2.76 21.12
C PRO A 37 -1.20 3.87 20.14
N MET A 38 -1.63 3.75 18.89
CA MET A 38 -1.48 4.80 17.88
C MET A 38 -2.20 6.07 18.31
N ASP A 39 -1.60 7.23 18.00
CA ASP A 39 -2.30 8.51 18.09
C ASP A 39 -3.17 8.73 16.84
N LYS A 40 -4.46 8.43 16.96
CA LYS A 40 -5.44 8.54 15.87
C LYS A 40 -5.79 9.98 15.49
N ASN A 41 -5.48 10.94 16.37
CA ASN A 41 -5.69 12.37 16.12
C ASN A 41 -4.36 13.10 15.93
N GLY A 42 -3.28 12.35 15.72
CA GLY A 42 -1.93 12.87 15.60
C GLY A 42 -1.69 13.64 14.30
N PRO A 43 -0.46 14.15 14.10
CA PRO A 43 -0.11 15.03 12.99
C PRO A 43 -0.40 14.45 11.59
N MET A 44 -0.27 13.14 11.41
CA MET A 44 -0.56 12.49 10.12
C MET A 44 -2.02 12.06 9.96
N SER A 45 -2.94 12.48 10.83
CA SER A 45 -4.38 12.25 10.61
C SER A 45 -5.01 13.24 9.61
N GLY A 46 -4.33 14.35 9.31
CA GLY A 46 -4.78 15.41 8.42
C GLY A 46 -3.74 15.79 7.35
N LYS A 47 -3.64 17.08 7.02
CA LYS A 47 -2.64 17.57 6.06
C LYS A 47 -1.23 17.33 6.60
N CYS A 48 -0.39 16.69 5.79
CA CYS A 48 0.98 16.33 6.16
C CYS A 48 1.98 17.46 5.81
N ASP A 49 1.60 18.72 5.98
CA ASP A 49 2.41 19.88 5.59
C ASP A 49 3.81 19.89 6.23
N PRO A 50 3.95 19.73 7.57
CA PRO A 50 5.26 19.70 8.22
C PRO A 50 6.12 18.53 7.74
N GLN A 51 5.52 17.35 7.58
CA GLN A 51 6.25 16.14 7.18
C GLN A 51 6.66 16.18 5.71
N THR A 52 5.83 16.76 4.85
CA THR A 52 6.21 17.03 3.45
C THR A 52 7.39 17.99 3.40
N ASN A 53 7.35 19.10 4.15
CA ASN A 53 8.47 20.05 4.21
C ASN A 53 9.74 19.40 4.77
N GLN A 54 9.62 18.55 5.80
CA GLN A 54 10.74 17.81 6.39
C GLN A 54 11.37 16.84 5.38
N MET A 55 10.56 16.12 4.61
CA MET A 55 11.03 15.23 3.55
C MET A 55 11.70 16.01 2.41
N GLU A 56 11.10 17.12 1.96
CA GLU A 56 11.72 18.00 0.96
C GLU A 56 13.06 18.56 1.44
N GLN A 57 13.14 19.01 2.70
CA GLN A 57 14.37 19.50 3.32
C GLN A 57 15.41 18.39 3.40
N PHE A 58 15.03 17.20 3.85
CA PHE A 58 15.90 16.03 3.91
C PHE A 58 16.50 15.71 2.54
N LEU A 59 15.65 15.58 1.51
CA LEU A 59 16.08 15.28 0.15
C LEU A 59 16.95 16.42 -0.42
N SER A 60 16.64 17.67 -0.10
CA SER A 60 17.41 18.84 -0.56
C SER A 60 18.81 18.85 0.03
N GLN A 61 18.92 18.61 1.34
CA GLN A 61 20.19 18.66 2.06
C GLN A 61 21.07 17.44 1.78
N ALA A 62 20.47 16.25 1.69
CA ALA A 62 21.20 15.00 1.51
C ALA A 62 21.54 14.71 0.03
N PHE A 63 20.65 15.07 -0.89
CA PHE A 63 20.72 14.63 -2.30
C PHE A 63 20.60 15.77 -3.32
N GLY A 64 20.53 17.02 -2.88
CA GLY A 64 20.38 18.18 -3.78
C GLY A 64 19.06 18.14 -4.53
N PHE A 65 17.97 17.73 -3.87
CA PHE A 65 16.63 17.75 -4.44
C PHE A 65 16.22 19.15 -4.92
N ARG A 66 15.66 19.20 -6.12
CA ARG A 66 15.02 20.41 -6.66
C ARG A 66 13.82 20.05 -7.52
N ASN A 67 12.79 20.88 -7.42
CA ASN A 67 11.66 20.82 -8.35
C ASN A 67 12.04 21.49 -9.67
N ILE A 68 11.62 20.90 -10.79
CA ILE A 68 11.82 21.43 -12.14
C ILE A 68 10.63 22.30 -12.52
N THR A 69 10.89 23.58 -12.76
CA THR A 69 9.86 24.58 -13.07
C THR A 69 9.14 24.25 -14.37
N GLY A 70 7.80 24.22 -14.32
CA GLY A 70 6.94 23.98 -15.49
C GLY A 70 6.81 22.51 -15.90
N ALA A 71 7.46 21.60 -15.19
CA ALA A 71 7.36 20.16 -15.41
C ALA A 71 6.61 19.47 -14.26
N TYR A 72 5.82 18.46 -14.60
CA TYR A 72 5.02 17.69 -13.67
C TYR A 72 5.26 16.19 -13.94
N ILE A 73 5.35 15.39 -12.87
CA ILE A 73 5.33 13.92 -13.00
C ILE A 73 3.91 13.52 -13.39
N VAL A 74 2.96 14.00 -12.59
CA VAL A 74 1.52 13.94 -12.83
C VAL A 74 0.88 15.25 -12.40
N GLN A 75 -0.36 15.48 -12.83
CA GLN A 75 -1.09 16.68 -12.46
C GLN A 75 -1.17 16.83 -10.93
N GLY A 76 -0.63 17.93 -10.41
CA GLY A 76 -0.57 18.22 -8.97
C GLY A 76 0.81 18.01 -8.34
N VAL A 77 1.70 17.25 -8.98
CA VAL A 77 3.02 16.89 -8.43
C VAL A 77 4.12 17.37 -9.35
N LYS A 78 5.01 18.19 -8.81
CA LYS A 78 6.11 18.79 -9.58
C LYS A 78 7.11 17.71 -9.95
N PHE A 79 7.64 17.79 -11.18
CA PHE A 79 8.80 17.01 -11.53
C PHE A 79 9.99 17.42 -10.68
N PHE A 80 10.84 16.48 -10.32
CA PHE A 80 11.99 16.74 -9.47
C PHE A 80 13.22 15.93 -9.92
N GLU A 81 14.39 16.42 -9.54
CA GLU A 81 15.67 15.77 -9.74
C GLU A 81 16.48 15.79 -8.44
N LEU A 82 17.41 14.84 -8.32
CA LEU A 82 18.44 14.84 -7.29
C LEU A 82 19.77 15.23 -7.94
N GLU A 83 20.38 16.33 -7.52
CA GLU A 83 21.69 16.76 -8.04
C GLU A 83 22.82 15.82 -7.65
N HIS A 84 22.72 15.15 -6.50
CA HIS A 84 23.70 14.20 -6.01
C HIS A 84 23.18 12.78 -6.18
N ARG A 85 23.63 12.12 -7.24
CA ARG A 85 23.31 10.71 -7.46
C ARG A 85 24.04 9.85 -6.45
N LEU A 86 23.34 8.87 -5.87
CA LEU A 86 23.88 7.97 -4.83
C LEU A 86 25.16 7.25 -5.28
N ASP A 87 25.24 6.85 -6.56
CA ASP A 87 26.40 6.19 -7.17
C ASP A 87 27.66 7.07 -7.26
N THR A 88 27.51 8.39 -7.08
CA THR A 88 28.62 9.36 -7.08
C THR A 88 29.03 9.81 -5.68
N MET A 89 28.24 9.47 -4.65
CA MET A 89 28.52 9.86 -3.26
C MET A 89 29.49 8.87 -2.61
N ASN A 90 30.25 9.31 -1.60
CA ASN A 90 31.09 8.41 -0.81
C ASN A 90 30.20 7.41 -0.04
N PRO A 91 30.38 6.07 -0.23
CA PRO A 91 29.55 5.06 0.44
C PRO A 91 29.55 5.13 1.96
N ASN A 92 30.62 5.67 2.56
CA ASN A 92 30.77 5.81 4.01
C ASN A 92 30.17 7.11 4.56
N THR A 93 29.64 7.99 3.71
CA THR A 93 28.94 9.20 4.17
C THR A 93 27.70 8.79 4.96
N VAL A 94 27.59 9.30 6.17
CA VAL A 94 26.43 9.11 7.04
C VAL A 94 25.46 10.26 6.83
N ILE A 95 24.23 9.91 6.55
CA ILE A 95 23.08 10.78 6.36
C ILE A 95 22.15 10.60 7.57
N TYR A 96 21.65 11.70 8.08
CA TYR A 96 20.70 11.71 9.18
C TYR A 96 19.37 12.25 8.68
N PHE A 97 18.27 11.58 9.00
CA PHE A 97 16.95 12.16 8.81
C PHE A 97 16.79 13.38 9.74
N PRO A 98 16.11 14.47 9.38
CA PRO A 98 15.93 15.59 10.29
C PRO A 98 15.07 15.19 11.48
N SER A 99 15.43 15.63 12.69
CA SER A 99 14.63 15.35 13.88
C SER A 99 14.84 16.39 14.98
N ASP A 100 13.80 16.59 15.78
CA ASP A 100 13.84 17.44 16.98
C ASP A 100 14.40 16.70 18.21
N ILE A 101 14.60 15.38 18.12
CA ILE A 101 15.20 14.57 19.20
C ILE A 101 16.72 14.41 19.05
N PRO A 102 17.47 14.19 20.15
CA PRO A 102 18.94 14.20 20.13
C PRO A 102 19.58 13.12 19.24
N ILE A 103 18.89 12.00 19.04
CA ILE A 103 19.35 10.87 18.21
C ILE A 103 18.34 10.70 17.09
N SER A 104 18.74 11.07 15.88
CA SER A 104 17.91 10.86 14.70
C SER A 104 18.17 9.50 14.05
N PHE A 105 17.38 9.16 13.03
CA PHE A 105 17.60 8.00 12.19
C PHE A 105 18.86 8.22 11.33
N ALA A 106 19.89 7.40 11.56
CA ALA A 106 21.12 7.41 10.76
C ALA A 106 21.11 6.35 9.66
N MET A 107 21.70 6.65 8.51
CA MET A 107 21.95 5.71 7.42
C MET A 107 23.22 6.07 6.66
N SER A 108 23.94 5.10 6.15
CA SER A 108 25.04 5.33 5.22
C SER A 108 24.54 5.34 3.76
N VAL A 109 25.26 6.04 2.88
CA VAL A 109 25.01 5.97 1.43
C VAL A 109 25.06 4.52 0.94
N LYS A 110 26.02 3.73 1.44
CA LYS A 110 26.11 2.30 1.12
C LYS A 110 24.82 1.54 1.42
N GLU A 111 24.23 1.75 2.60
CA GLU A 111 22.98 1.09 2.95
C GLU A 111 21.84 1.49 2.02
N ILE A 112 21.72 2.77 1.67
CA ILE A 112 20.68 3.23 0.72
C ILE A 112 20.86 2.53 -0.63
N MET A 113 22.10 2.42 -1.12
CA MET A 113 22.38 1.69 -2.36
C MET A 113 22.01 0.20 -2.22
N ASP A 114 22.38 -0.47 -1.13
CA ASP A 114 22.02 -1.87 -0.89
C ASP A 114 20.49 -2.06 -0.85
N TRP A 115 19.76 -1.10 -0.27
CA TRP A 115 18.29 -1.08 -0.28
C TRP A 115 17.72 -0.87 -1.69
N GLN A 116 18.32 0.00 -2.50
CA GLN A 116 17.93 0.16 -3.92
C GLN A 116 18.12 -1.14 -4.72
N HIS A 117 19.25 -1.84 -4.52
CA HIS A 117 19.55 -3.11 -5.20
C HIS A 117 18.60 -4.24 -4.81
N SER A 118 17.92 -4.12 -3.68
CA SER A 118 16.95 -5.11 -3.21
C SER A 118 15.59 -5.04 -3.92
N TYR A 119 15.39 -4.07 -4.82
CA TYR A 119 14.13 -3.88 -5.53
C TYR A 119 13.77 -5.06 -6.43
N ARG A 120 12.56 -5.59 -6.30
CA ARG A 120 12.02 -6.69 -7.11
C ARG A 120 10.57 -6.42 -7.51
N VAL A 121 10.17 -6.96 -8.65
CA VAL A 121 8.79 -6.92 -9.15
C VAL A 121 8.30 -8.34 -9.35
N TYR A 122 7.15 -8.65 -8.78
CA TYR A 122 6.46 -9.91 -8.95
C TYR A 122 5.11 -9.65 -9.62
N ALA A 123 4.84 -10.31 -10.74
CA ALA A 123 3.60 -10.17 -11.49
C ALA A 123 2.92 -11.53 -11.64
N ASP A 124 1.60 -11.53 -11.72
CA ASP A 124 0.86 -12.75 -12.00
C ASP A 124 1.01 -13.17 -13.47
N HIS A 125 1.59 -14.34 -13.69
CA HIS A 125 1.82 -14.89 -15.04
C HIS A 125 0.54 -15.09 -15.86
N ASN A 126 -0.58 -15.36 -15.19
CA ASN A 126 -1.83 -15.76 -15.83
C ASN A 126 -2.79 -14.58 -16.06
N VAL A 127 -2.33 -13.34 -15.87
CA VAL A 127 -3.10 -12.13 -16.22
C VAL A 127 -2.69 -11.67 -17.62
N GLN A 128 -3.66 -11.60 -18.53
CA GLN A 128 -3.38 -11.29 -19.92
C GLN A 128 -2.82 -9.88 -20.10
N GLY A 129 -1.67 -9.79 -20.80
CA GLY A 129 -1.00 -8.53 -21.10
C GLY A 129 0.01 -8.07 -20.05
N LEU A 130 0.15 -8.78 -18.92
CA LEU A 130 1.27 -8.58 -18.00
C LEU A 130 2.55 -9.20 -18.58
N ASN A 131 3.39 -8.38 -19.20
CA ASN A 131 4.70 -8.76 -19.70
C ASN A 131 5.76 -7.72 -19.26
N LYS A 132 7.04 -8.01 -19.52
CA LYS A 132 8.15 -7.14 -19.09
C LYS A 132 8.07 -5.73 -19.68
N GLU A 133 7.65 -5.62 -20.94
CA GLU A 133 7.51 -4.34 -21.64
C GLU A 133 6.41 -3.48 -21.00
N PHE A 134 5.24 -4.08 -20.73
CA PHE A 134 4.17 -3.43 -19.98
C PHE A 134 4.65 -2.96 -18.61
N LEU A 135 5.30 -3.83 -17.84
CA LEU A 135 5.80 -3.48 -16.50
C LEU A 135 6.78 -2.32 -16.54
N GLN A 136 7.73 -2.34 -17.48
CA GLN A 136 8.70 -1.26 -17.61
C GLN A 136 8.00 0.08 -17.90
N ARG A 137 7.12 0.13 -18.91
CA ARG A 137 6.37 1.36 -19.23
C ARG A 137 5.49 1.82 -18.06
N ALA A 138 4.78 0.90 -17.41
CA ALA A 138 3.90 1.25 -16.30
C ALA A 138 4.67 1.84 -15.11
N LEU A 139 5.81 1.23 -14.75
CA LEU A 139 6.65 1.68 -13.62
C LEU A 139 7.37 3.02 -13.90
N GLU A 140 7.54 3.40 -15.17
CA GLU A 140 8.00 4.73 -15.60
C GLU A 140 6.90 5.81 -15.52
N GLY A 141 5.67 5.45 -15.14
CA GLY A 141 4.53 6.36 -15.16
C GLY A 141 3.92 6.54 -16.55
N HIS A 142 4.19 5.62 -17.48
CA HIS A 142 3.64 5.62 -18.85
C HIS A 142 2.49 4.63 -19.03
N SER A 143 1.89 4.14 -17.93
CA SER A 143 0.65 3.35 -18.01
C SER A 143 -0.48 4.20 -18.59
N LYS A 144 -1.18 3.67 -19.59
CA LYS A 144 -2.48 4.23 -20.00
C LYS A 144 -3.54 3.99 -18.92
N ASP A 145 -4.65 4.70 -19.06
CA ASP A 145 -5.87 4.51 -18.26
C ASP A 145 -6.49 3.11 -18.50
N ASP A 146 -7.63 2.83 -17.86
CA ASP A 146 -8.40 1.60 -18.05
C ASP A 146 -7.62 0.30 -17.79
N GLY A 147 -7.47 -0.54 -18.82
CA GLY A 147 -7.00 -1.92 -18.69
C GLY A 147 -5.53 -2.02 -18.31
N GLU A 148 -4.70 -1.01 -18.61
CA GLU A 148 -3.32 -0.95 -18.16
C GLU A 148 -3.25 -0.70 -16.65
N ALA A 149 -3.96 0.30 -16.12
CA ALA A 149 -4.08 0.53 -14.68
C ALA A 149 -4.73 -0.65 -13.93
N PHE A 150 -5.73 -1.31 -14.53
CA PHE A 150 -6.34 -2.51 -13.95
C PHE A 150 -5.32 -3.64 -13.73
N ARG A 151 -4.41 -3.86 -14.68
CA ARG A 151 -3.40 -4.94 -14.61
C ARG A 151 -2.44 -4.77 -13.44
N MET A 152 -2.14 -3.54 -13.02
CA MET A 152 -1.20 -3.27 -11.93
C MET A 152 -1.66 -3.83 -10.57
N LYS A 153 -2.95 -4.18 -10.41
CA LYS A 153 -3.48 -4.88 -9.24
C LYS A 153 -2.85 -6.23 -9.00
N PHE A 154 -2.38 -6.85 -10.07
CA PHE A 154 -1.73 -8.16 -10.06
C PHE A 154 -0.21 -8.02 -10.22
N VAL A 155 0.34 -6.91 -9.72
CA VAL A 155 1.76 -6.61 -9.65
C VAL A 155 2.12 -6.19 -8.22
N VAL A 156 3.20 -6.76 -7.72
CA VAL A 156 3.76 -6.53 -6.38
C VAL A 156 5.18 -6.00 -6.55
N ARG A 157 5.47 -4.85 -5.95
CA ARG A 157 6.81 -4.25 -5.93
C ARG A 157 7.36 -4.34 -4.52
N ILE A 158 8.59 -4.83 -4.37
CA ILE A 158 9.19 -5.07 -3.06
C ILE A 158 10.59 -4.48 -3.01
N SER A 159 10.92 -3.78 -1.93
CA SER A 159 12.30 -3.42 -1.58
C SER A 159 12.50 -3.51 -0.08
N THR A 160 13.74 -3.72 0.35
CA THR A 160 14.14 -3.36 1.71
C THR A 160 13.92 -1.86 1.89
N CYS A 161 13.14 -1.49 2.89
CA CYS A 161 12.69 -0.12 3.07
C CYS A 161 12.51 0.18 4.56
N PRO A 162 13.55 0.74 5.19
CA PRO A 162 13.46 1.28 6.52
C PRO A 162 12.34 2.30 6.73
N ILE A 163 11.82 2.30 7.95
CA ILE A 163 10.86 3.28 8.46
C ILE A 163 11.63 4.34 9.26
N LEU A 164 11.51 5.59 8.84
CA LEU A 164 12.14 6.77 9.43
C LEU A 164 11.32 7.32 10.59
N MET A 165 9.99 7.20 10.50
CA MET A 165 9.05 7.90 11.36
C MET A 165 7.74 7.10 11.47
N GLU A 166 7.11 7.09 12.65
CA GLU A 166 5.79 6.48 12.85
C GLU A 166 4.68 7.38 12.29
N PHE A 167 3.46 6.84 12.11
CA PHE A 167 2.31 7.64 11.65
C PHE A 167 1.83 8.72 12.64
N ASP A 168 2.37 8.79 13.85
CA ASP A 168 2.18 9.94 14.74
C ASP A 168 3.25 11.03 14.57
N ALA A 169 4.02 10.95 13.47
CA ALA A 169 5.13 11.84 13.11
C ALA A 169 6.32 11.82 14.09
N LYS A 170 6.47 10.76 14.89
CA LYS A 170 7.65 10.58 15.73
C LYS A 170 8.75 9.88 14.96
N VAL A 171 9.88 10.57 14.80
CA VAL A 171 11.09 9.99 14.20
C VAL A 171 11.57 8.81 15.05
N ILE A 172 11.90 7.71 14.39
CA ILE A 172 12.42 6.51 15.02
C ILE A 172 13.93 6.68 15.15
N SER A 173 14.45 6.72 16.38
CA SER A 173 15.89 6.76 16.60
C SER A 173 16.53 5.47 16.12
N ARG A 174 17.69 5.61 15.45
CA ARG A 174 18.45 4.48 14.93
C ARG A 174 19.93 4.82 14.83
N ASN A 175 20.77 4.02 15.46
CA ASN A 175 22.22 4.02 15.28
C ASN A 175 22.61 3.12 14.09
N LEU A 176 23.76 3.39 13.47
CA LEU A 176 24.24 2.62 12.30
C LEU A 176 24.52 1.15 12.59
N GLU A 177 24.84 0.80 13.83
CA GLU A 177 25.10 -0.58 14.27
C GLU A 177 23.82 -1.42 14.35
N GLU A 178 22.65 -0.79 14.31
CA GLU A 178 21.37 -1.49 14.38
C GLU A 178 20.97 -2.07 13.01
N GLU A 179 20.74 -3.38 12.98
CA GLU A 179 20.41 -4.15 11.77
C GLU A 179 18.91 -4.26 11.47
N TRP A 180 18.03 -3.88 12.40
CA TRP A 180 16.58 -4.02 12.21
C TRP A 180 16.06 -3.33 10.93
N PRO A 181 16.61 -2.20 10.43
CA PRO A 181 16.11 -1.59 9.20
C PRO A 181 16.28 -2.49 7.97
N ASN A 182 17.31 -3.33 7.96
CA ASN A 182 17.60 -4.26 6.86
C ASN A 182 16.61 -5.44 6.80
N ARG A 183 15.78 -5.60 7.82
CA ARG A 183 14.79 -6.67 7.94
C ARG A 183 13.40 -6.26 7.45
N ILE A 184 13.19 -4.99 7.15
CA ILE A 184 11.88 -4.44 6.76
C ILE A 184 11.76 -4.40 5.23
N LYS A 185 10.72 -5.03 4.71
CA LYS A 185 10.33 -4.99 3.30
C LYS A 185 9.09 -4.12 3.12
N LEU A 186 9.17 -3.09 2.30
CA LEU A 186 7.97 -2.37 1.86
C LEU A 186 7.43 -3.07 0.61
N VAL A 187 6.19 -3.51 0.67
CA VAL A 187 5.54 -4.29 -0.38
C VAL A 187 4.38 -3.47 -0.93
N SER A 188 4.54 -2.92 -2.12
CA SER A 188 3.58 -2.04 -2.78
C SER A 188 2.69 -2.81 -3.75
N VAL A 189 1.39 -2.78 -3.49
CA VAL A 189 0.36 -3.46 -4.29
C VAL A 189 -0.76 -2.47 -4.56
N THR A 190 -1.20 -2.35 -5.80
CA THR A 190 -2.27 -1.40 -6.12
C THR A 190 -3.61 -1.94 -5.62
N GLY A 191 -4.45 -1.07 -5.07
CA GLY A 191 -5.78 -1.45 -4.58
C GLY A 191 -6.78 -1.71 -5.70
N ILE A 192 -7.92 -2.31 -5.37
CA ILE A 192 -9.15 -2.12 -6.15
C ILE A 192 -9.66 -0.74 -5.78
N ASP A 193 -9.72 0.17 -6.76
CA ASP A 193 -10.05 1.56 -6.48
C ASP A 193 -11.38 1.93 -7.13
N PHE A 194 -12.16 2.71 -6.39
CA PHE A 194 -13.38 3.32 -6.88
C PHE A 194 -13.31 4.84 -6.74
N ALA A 195 -12.17 5.41 -6.33
CA ALA A 195 -11.88 6.83 -6.09
C ALA A 195 -12.33 7.78 -7.20
N GLY A 196 -12.66 7.25 -8.37
CA GLY A 196 -13.34 7.99 -9.41
C GLY A 196 -12.41 8.61 -10.42
N ARG A 197 -11.17 8.12 -10.50
CA ARG A 197 -10.20 8.62 -11.46
C ARG A 197 -10.42 7.93 -12.80
N LYS A 198 -9.95 8.55 -13.88
CA LYS A 198 -9.95 7.94 -15.23
C LYS A 198 -9.33 6.53 -15.25
N HIS A 199 -8.36 6.27 -14.37
CA HIS A 199 -7.68 4.98 -14.26
C HIS A 199 -8.49 3.90 -13.50
N ASP A 200 -9.58 4.29 -12.84
CA ASP A 200 -10.46 3.37 -12.06
C ASP A 200 -11.69 2.94 -12.89
N VAL A 201 -11.85 3.42 -14.12
CA VAL A 201 -13.00 3.10 -14.98
C VAL A 201 -13.10 1.60 -15.21
N ALA A 202 -11.99 0.92 -15.49
CA ALA A 202 -11.97 -0.53 -15.65
C ALA A 202 -12.43 -1.28 -14.38
N ASP A 203 -12.17 -0.75 -13.18
CA ASP A 203 -12.67 -1.33 -11.93
C ASP A 203 -14.19 -1.22 -11.84
N VAL A 204 -14.75 -0.06 -12.18
CA VAL A 204 -16.21 0.14 -12.24
C VAL A 204 -16.86 -0.84 -13.21
N LEU A 205 -16.35 -0.91 -14.45
CA LEU A 205 -16.94 -1.76 -15.49
C LEU A 205 -16.84 -3.25 -15.18
N TYR A 206 -15.78 -3.66 -14.49
CA TYR A 206 -15.53 -5.06 -14.19
C TYR A 206 -16.23 -5.57 -12.93
N TYR A 207 -16.24 -4.75 -11.87
CA TYR A 207 -16.71 -5.14 -10.55
C TYR A 207 -18.15 -4.71 -10.23
N ILE A 208 -18.70 -3.69 -10.88
CA ILE A 208 -20.05 -3.17 -10.56
C ILE A 208 -21.04 -3.58 -11.66
N SER A 209 -22.06 -4.37 -11.32
CA SER A 209 -22.99 -4.94 -12.30
C SER A 209 -23.99 -3.91 -12.85
N ASN A 210 -24.41 -2.96 -12.02
CA ASN A 210 -25.39 -1.92 -12.35
C ASN A 210 -24.77 -0.53 -12.53
N TRP A 211 -23.49 -0.44 -12.92
CA TRP A 211 -22.75 0.82 -13.01
C TRP A 211 -23.46 1.90 -13.85
N ARG A 212 -24.14 1.50 -14.94
CA ARG A 212 -24.87 2.43 -15.83
C ARG A 212 -26.01 3.18 -15.14
N GLU A 213 -26.57 2.59 -14.09
CA GLU A 213 -27.67 3.18 -13.31
C GLU A 213 -27.14 4.12 -12.22
N ILE A 214 -25.89 3.92 -11.80
CA ILE A 214 -25.23 4.68 -10.74
C ILE A 214 -24.57 5.92 -11.29
N PHE A 215 -23.89 5.81 -12.43
CA PHE A 215 -23.06 6.88 -12.99
C PHE A 215 -23.75 7.61 -14.14
N GLN A 216 -23.47 8.91 -14.25
CA GLN A 216 -23.73 9.64 -15.48
C GLN A 216 -22.84 9.06 -16.58
N ILE A 217 -23.38 8.98 -17.80
CA ILE A 217 -22.68 8.36 -18.93
C ILE A 217 -22.19 9.49 -19.83
N ASP A 218 -20.91 9.45 -20.20
CA ASP A 218 -20.37 10.30 -21.24
C ASP A 218 -20.96 9.90 -22.60
N PRO A 219 -21.73 10.79 -23.28
CA PRO A 219 -22.36 10.45 -24.56
C PRO A 219 -21.37 10.16 -25.69
N LYS A 220 -20.08 10.53 -25.54
CA LYS A 220 -19.06 10.26 -26.55
C LYS A 220 -18.45 8.88 -26.43
N SER A 221 -18.12 8.47 -25.20
CA SER A 221 -17.40 7.22 -24.94
C SER A 221 -18.32 6.07 -24.50
N ASP A 222 -19.56 6.36 -24.10
CA ASP A 222 -20.47 5.40 -23.46
C ASP A 222 -19.89 4.79 -22.16
N LEU A 223 -19.00 5.53 -21.50
CA LEU A 223 -18.35 5.19 -20.24
C LEU A 223 -18.86 6.08 -19.08
N PRO A 224 -18.60 5.73 -17.81
CA PRO A 224 -18.84 6.63 -16.68
C PRO A 224 -18.20 8.01 -16.92
N PHE A 225 -18.99 9.07 -16.74
CA PHE A 225 -18.50 10.44 -16.89
C PHE A 225 -17.56 10.80 -15.74
N VAL A 226 -16.36 11.23 -16.09
CA VAL A 226 -15.31 11.68 -15.16
C VAL A 226 -15.02 13.16 -15.41
N TYR A 227 -15.27 14.03 -14.44
CA TYR A 227 -15.09 15.48 -14.62
C TYR A 227 -13.62 15.88 -14.41
N ASN A 228 -12.99 16.54 -15.39
CA ASN A 228 -11.56 16.91 -15.32
C ASN A 228 -10.62 15.72 -15.00
N GLY A 229 -10.99 14.50 -15.38
CA GLY A 229 -10.21 13.30 -15.10
C GLY A 229 -10.24 12.83 -13.63
N ARG A 230 -11.08 13.44 -12.78
CA ARG A 230 -11.22 13.14 -11.36
C ARG A 230 -12.68 13.02 -10.93
N ASP A 231 -12.95 12.07 -10.05
CA ASP A 231 -14.25 11.69 -9.48
C ASP A 231 -15.34 11.29 -10.50
N PHE A 232 -15.97 10.12 -10.33
CA PHE A 232 -17.12 9.72 -11.14
C PHE A 232 -18.36 10.54 -10.78
N TYR A 233 -19.10 11.01 -11.79
CA TYR A 233 -20.37 11.68 -11.55
C TYR A 233 -21.49 10.68 -11.29
N LEU A 234 -22.10 10.75 -10.12
CA LEU A 234 -23.28 9.97 -9.78
C LEU A 234 -24.54 10.54 -10.45
N ARG A 235 -25.46 9.65 -10.81
CA ARG A 235 -26.83 10.04 -11.19
C ARG A 235 -27.58 10.54 -9.97
N VAL A 236 -28.39 11.58 -10.17
CA VAL A 236 -29.31 12.05 -9.14
C VAL A 236 -30.29 10.93 -8.82
N ASN A 237 -30.35 10.51 -7.56
CA ASN A 237 -31.14 9.38 -7.08
C ASN A 237 -30.77 8.01 -7.72
N GLY A 238 -29.51 7.82 -8.10
CA GLY A 238 -29.01 6.51 -8.53
C GLY A 238 -29.19 5.44 -7.43
N PRO A 239 -29.40 4.17 -7.80
CA PRO A 239 -29.48 3.08 -6.83
C PRO A 239 -28.11 2.84 -6.16
N PRO A 240 -28.07 2.10 -5.04
CA PRO A 240 -26.82 1.56 -4.52
C PRO A 240 -26.10 0.67 -5.54
N GLY A 241 -24.78 0.58 -5.38
CA GLY A 241 -23.93 -0.31 -6.15
C GLY A 241 -24.19 -1.77 -5.88
N GLU A 242 -24.29 -2.54 -6.95
CA GLU A 242 -24.31 -4.00 -6.94
C GLU A 242 -22.99 -4.52 -7.48
N LEU A 243 -22.38 -5.44 -6.75
CA LEU A 243 -21.09 -6.02 -7.11
C LEU A 243 -21.28 -7.31 -7.91
N HIS A 244 -20.42 -7.53 -8.88
CA HIS A 244 -20.09 -8.87 -9.35
C HIS A 244 -19.26 -9.59 -8.27
N GLU A 245 -19.94 -10.09 -7.24
CA GLU A 245 -19.33 -10.61 -6.01
C GLU A 245 -18.24 -11.68 -6.28
N ASP A 246 -18.51 -12.62 -7.19
CA ASP A 246 -17.53 -13.65 -7.58
C ASP A 246 -16.26 -13.06 -8.20
N ARG A 247 -16.39 -12.04 -9.06
CA ARG A 247 -15.25 -11.37 -9.69
C ARG A 247 -14.40 -10.62 -8.67
N VAL A 248 -15.06 -9.89 -7.78
CA VAL A 248 -14.39 -9.15 -6.69
C VAL A 248 -13.61 -10.11 -5.81
N LEU A 249 -14.27 -11.16 -5.30
CA LEU A 249 -13.63 -12.12 -4.41
C LEU A 249 -12.48 -12.87 -5.09
N HIS A 250 -12.66 -13.28 -6.35
CA HIS A 250 -11.61 -13.94 -7.12
C HIS A 250 -10.38 -13.04 -7.29
N SER A 251 -10.57 -11.78 -7.72
CA SER A 251 -9.47 -10.81 -7.85
C SER A 251 -8.76 -10.58 -6.52
N LEU A 252 -9.50 -10.36 -5.43
CA LEU A 252 -8.91 -10.14 -4.10
C LEU A 252 -8.11 -11.36 -3.63
N MET A 253 -8.63 -12.58 -3.80
CA MET A 253 -7.89 -13.81 -3.48
C MET A 253 -6.60 -13.92 -4.29
N ARG A 254 -6.64 -13.56 -5.56
CA ARG A 254 -5.48 -13.58 -6.46
C ARG A 254 -4.43 -12.55 -6.04
N MET A 255 -4.84 -11.34 -5.70
CA MET A 255 -3.97 -10.28 -5.17
C MET A 255 -3.30 -10.70 -3.85
N VAL A 256 -4.08 -11.26 -2.91
CA VAL A 256 -3.57 -11.78 -1.63
C VAL A 256 -2.53 -12.87 -1.87
N ALA A 257 -2.87 -13.87 -2.70
CA ALA A 257 -1.97 -14.98 -2.97
C ALA A 257 -0.69 -14.55 -3.68
N LEU A 258 -0.75 -13.58 -4.61
CA LEU A 258 0.43 -13.04 -5.28
C LEU A 258 1.34 -12.34 -4.27
N ARG A 259 0.76 -11.51 -3.40
CA ARG A 259 1.48 -10.79 -2.36
C ARG A 259 2.17 -11.73 -1.38
N LEU A 260 1.45 -12.71 -0.84
CA LEU A 260 2.03 -13.66 0.11
C LEU A 260 3.12 -14.52 -0.56
N LYS A 261 2.92 -14.97 -1.81
CA LYS A 261 3.98 -15.67 -2.56
C LYS A 261 5.21 -14.80 -2.79
N ALA A 262 5.03 -13.52 -3.14
CA ALA A 262 6.15 -12.60 -3.29
C ALA A 262 6.90 -12.37 -1.96
N CYS A 263 6.18 -12.23 -0.84
CA CYS A 263 6.79 -12.16 0.49
C CYS A 263 7.57 -13.45 0.84
N ASP A 264 7.02 -14.62 0.50
CA ASP A 264 7.68 -15.92 0.73
C ASP A 264 8.96 -16.08 -0.09
N GLU A 265 8.94 -15.69 -1.37
CA GLU A 265 10.13 -15.64 -2.25
C GLU A 265 11.21 -14.68 -1.72
N GLU A 266 10.79 -13.60 -1.06
CA GLU A 266 11.68 -12.68 -0.36
C GLU A 266 12.08 -13.17 1.03
N GLY A 267 11.64 -14.35 1.48
CA GLY A 267 11.99 -14.93 2.78
C GLY A 267 11.41 -14.16 3.97
N VAL A 268 10.31 -13.42 3.79
CA VAL A 268 9.62 -12.71 4.86
C VAL A 268 9.01 -13.72 5.84
N GLU A 269 9.24 -13.49 7.13
CA GLU A 269 8.75 -14.37 8.20
C GLU A 269 7.41 -13.87 8.76
N ILE A 270 7.26 -12.55 8.91
CA ILE A 270 6.05 -11.94 9.45
C ILE A 270 5.50 -10.94 8.44
N VAL A 271 4.26 -11.11 8.06
CA VAL A 271 3.60 -10.22 7.09
C VAL A 271 2.68 -9.26 7.82
N VAL A 272 2.93 -7.95 7.73
CA VAL A 272 2.04 -6.90 8.24
C VAL A 272 1.15 -6.38 7.11
N GLU A 273 -0.16 -6.44 7.32
CA GLU A 273 -1.21 -6.13 6.35
C GLU A 273 -2.16 -5.04 6.86
N THR A 274 -2.63 -4.16 5.97
CA THR A 274 -3.72 -3.20 6.26
C THR A 274 -5.02 -3.56 5.52
N GLY A 275 -5.04 -4.75 4.92
CA GLY A 275 -6.13 -5.28 4.10
C GLY A 275 -5.90 -5.05 2.61
N ILE A 276 -5.64 -6.12 1.88
CA ILE A 276 -5.30 -6.07 0.46
C ILE A 276 -6.53 -5.69 -0.37
N GLY A 277 -6.33 -4.81 -1.36
CA GLY A 277 -7.38 -4.36 -2.27
C GLY A 277 -8.32 -3.31 -1.69
N LEU A 278 -8.05 -2.80 -0.49
CA LEU A 278 -8.83 -1.76 0.19
C LEU A 278 -8.37 -0.34 -0.19
N GLY A 279 -8.41 0.01 -1.48
CA GLY A 279 -7.98 1.33 -2.01
C GLY A 279 -8.77 2.53 -1.46
N VAL A 280 -8.56 3.73 -2.02
CA VAL A 280 -9.22 4.98 -1.57
C VAL A 280 -10.70 4.96 -1.98
N PHE A 281 -11.55 4.36 -1.15
CA PHE A 281 -12.95 4.09 -1.45
C PHE A 281 -13.79 5.32 -1.86
N ALA A 282 -14.18 5.44 -3.14
CA ALA A 282 -15.49 6.01 -3.50
C ALA A 282 -16.62 4.96 -3.50
N GLY A 283 -16.36 3.76 -2.96
CA GLY A 283 -17.38 2.74 -2.72
C GLY A 283 -18.41 3.15 -1.65
N ASN A 284 -18.05 4.04 -0.73
CA ASN A 284 -18.97 4.53 0.31
C ASN A 284 -20.11 5.34 -0.29
N HIS A 285 -19.81 6.21 -1.27
CA HIS A 285 -20.80 7.04 -1.95
C HIS A 285 -21.81 6.24 -2.77
N ILE A 286 -21.46 5.01 -3.13
CA ILE A 286 -22.33 4.07 -3.85
C ILE A 286 -22.72 2.87 -2.98
N GLY A 287 -22.40 2.86 -1.68
CA GLY A 287 -22.85 1.85 -0.71
C GLY A 287 -22.24 0.43 -0.84
N ILE A 288 -21.06 0.28 -1.44
CA ILE A 288 -20.38 -1.04 -1.60
C ILE A 288 -19.21 -1.26 -0.65
N ASP A 289 -18.77 -0.23 0.08
CA ASP A 289 -17.55 -0.24 0.90
C ASP A 289 -17.52 -1.39 1.92
N SER A 290 -18.63 -1.61 2.65
CA SER A 290 -18.74 -2.70 3.63
C SER A 290 -18.58 -4.07 3.01
N LYS A 291 -19.17 -4.30 1.82
CA LYS A 291 -19.03 -5.57 1.09
C LYS A 291 -17.59 -5.81 0.64
N ILE A 292 -16.91 -4.78 0.13
CA ILE A 292 -15.51 -4.88 -0.29
C ILE A 292 -14.61 -5.23 0.90
N ARG A 293 -14.80 -4.57 2.06
CA ARG A 293 -14.05 -4.91 3.28
C ARG A 293 -14.26 -6.36 3.71
N ALA A 294 -15.51 -6.81 3.72
CA ALA A 294 -15.85 -8.21 4.03
C ALA A 294 -15.19 -9.19 3.03
N PHE A 295 -15.20 -8.89 1.72
CA PHE A 295 -14.54 -9.72 0.72
C PHE A 295 -13.03 -9.73 0.85
N SER A 296 -12.39 -8.62 1.22
CA SER A 296 -10.94 -8.57 1.48
C SER A 296 -10.55 -9.44 2.67
N ALA A 297 -11.31 -9.37 3.77
CA ALA A 297 -11.15 -10.25 4.93
C ALA A 297 -11.35 -11.72 4.54
N GLN A 298 -12.41 -12.02 3.80
CA GLN A 298 -12.73 -13.36 3.33
C GLN A 298 -11.64 -13.92 2.40
N ALA A 299 -11.14 -13.10 1.46
CA ALA A 299 -10.07 -13.48 0.54
C ALA A 299 -8.79 -13.83 1.32
N SER A 300 -8.38 -12.98 2.25
CA SER A 300 -7.22 -13.19 3.12
C SER A 300 -7.32 -14.51 3.87
N ARG A 301 -8.46 -14.76 4.53
CA ARG A 301 -8.71 -16.01 5.24
C ARG A 301 -8.62 -17.23 4.33
N ARG A 302 -9.31 -17.20 3.18
CA ARG A 302 -9.36 -18.33 2.25
C ARG A 302 -7.99 -18.67 1.68
N VAL A 303 -7.19 -17.67 1.33
CA VAL A 303 -5.83 -17.88 0.82
C VAL A 303 -4.93 -18.45 1.91
N LEU A 304 -4.97 -17.92 3.14
CA LEU A 304 -4.18 -18.46 4.25
C LEU A 304 -4.56 -19.91 4.59
N GLN A 305 -5.83 -20.29 4.46
CA GLN A 305 -6.25 -21.69 4.63
C GLN A 305 -5.82 -22.59 3.47
N ARG A 306 -5.99 -22.11 2.24
CA ARG A 306 -5.70 -22.88 1.02
C ARG A 306 -4.20 -23.08 0.80
N ASP A 307 -3.43 -22.02 0.94
CA ASP A 307 -2.02 -21.96 0.53
C ASP A 307 -1.07 -21.91 1.73
N GLY A 308 -1.58 -21.73 2.95
CA GLY A 308 -0.79 -21.51 4.17
C GLY A 308 0.33 -22.53 4.39
N SER A 309 0.07 -23.81 4.10
CA SER A 309 1.05 -24.89 4.27
C SER A 309 2.13 -24.93 3.19
N SER A 310 1.96 -24.18 2.11
CA SER A 310 2.91 -24.12 1.00
C SER A 310 3.97 -23.03 1.16
N TYR A 311 3.71 -22.02 2.01
CA TYR A 311 4.68 -20.97 2.32
C TYR A 311 5.82 -21.53 3.18
N LYS A 312 7.06 -21.25 2.78
CA LYS A 312 8.26 -21.79 3.42
C LYS A 312 8.79 -20.90 4.53
N SER A 313 8.62 -19.60 4.38
CA SER A 313 9.19 -18.57 5.26
C SER A 313 8.14 -17.92 6.14
N ILE A 314 6.90 -17.74 5.65
CA ILE A 314 5.87 -17.02 6.40
C ILE A 314 5.43 -17.83 7.63
N ARG A 315 5.72 -17.28 8.82
CA ARG A 315 5.39 -17.82 10.13
C ARG A 315 4.13 -17.23 10.73
N ALA A 316 3.81 -15.97 10.43
CA ALA A 316 2.59 -15.32 10.91
C ALA A 316 2.15 -14.15 10.04
N VAL A 317 0.86 -13.79 10.13
CA VAL A 317 0.31 -12.56 9.54
C VAL A 317 -0.26 -11.66 10.64
N VAL A 318 0.05 -10.36 10.56
CA VAL A 318 -0.43 -9.33 11.48
C VAL A 318 -1.25 -8.30 10.69
N PHE A 319 -2.55 -8.22 10.94
CA PHE A 319 -3.41 -7.19 10.37
C PHE A 319 -3.41 -5.93 11.24
N ALA A 320 -2.82 -4.85 10.73
CA ALA A 320 -2.82 -3.51 11.30
C ALA A 320 -4.07 -2.75 10.81
N LEU A 321 -5.14 -2.79 11.60
CA LEU A 321 -6.47 -2.25 11.26
C LEU A 321 -6.91 -1.21 12.30
N PRO A 322 -6.37 0.02 12.24
CA PRO A 322 -6.70 1.08 13.19
C PRO A 322 -8.18 1.50 13.10
N ILE A 323 -8.82 1.65 14.26
CA ILE A 323 -10.25 1.96 14.40
C ILE A 323 -10.45 3.45 14.66
N PHE A 324 -10.83 4.22 13.64
CA PHE A 324 -10.99 5.68 13.78
C PHE A 324 -12.37 6.10 14.29
N ASN A 325 -13.41 5.30 14.06
CA ASN A 325 -14.81 5.69 14.30
C ASN A 325 -15.39 5.03 15.56
N LYS A 326 -15.21 5.63 16.74
CA LYS A 326 -15.91 5.15 17.96
C LYS A 326 -16.62 6.21 18.81
N SER A 327 -16.62 7.48 18.41
CA SER A 327 -17.06 8.57 19.32
C SER A 327 -18.04 9.60 18.73
N GLY A 328 -18.87 9.27 17.73
CA GLY A 328 -19.79 10.28 17.16
C GLY A 328 -21.15 9.85 16.63
N SER A 329 -21.33 8.64 16.09
CA SER A 329 -22.60 8.25 15.44
C SER A 329 -23.41 7.28 16.30
N LYS A 330 -24.73 7.54 16.43
CA LYS A 330 -25.71 6.63 17.07
C LYS A 330 -25.90 5.29 16.31
N HIS A 331 -25.15 5.08 15.23
CA HIS A 331 -25.19 3.88 14.39
C HIS A 331 -23.78 3.27 14.38
N SER A 332 -23.66 2.07 14.96
CA SER A 332 -22.44 1.26 14.91
C SER A 332 -22.25 0.73 13.49
N VAL A 333 -21.58 1.49 12.64
CA VAL A 333 -21.10 0.98 11.35
C VAL A 333 -19.89 0.08 11.66
N PRO A 334 -19.89 -1.20 11.27
CA PRO A 334 -18.73 -2.09 11.47
C PRO A 334 -17.48 -1.49 10.83
N ASP A 335 -16.40 -1.42 11.61
CA ASP A 335 -15.09 -1.00 11.10
C ASP A 335 -14.41 -2.18 10.38
N THR A 336 -13.41 -1.92 9.53
CA THR A 336 -12.57 -2.92 8.87
C THR A 336 -12.03 -3.94 9.86
N TYR A 337 -11.64 -3.48 11.06
CA TYR A 337 -11.23 -4.34 12.15
C TYR A 337 -12.29 -5.40 12.50
N ASP A 338 -13.55 -4.98 12.62
CA ASP A 338 -14.65 -5.88 13.01
C ASP A 338 -14.95 -6.89 11.90
N ASP A 339 -14.89 -6.47 10.63
CA ASP A 339 -15.04 -7.35 9.45
C ASP A 339 -13.98 -8.47 9.46
N TYR A 340 -12.72 -8.11 9.72
CA TYR A 340 -11.61 -9.07 9.81
C TYR A 340 -11.73 -9.98 11.02
N VAL A 341 -12.05 -9.46 12.20
CA VAL A 341 -12.29 -10.30 13.40
C VAL A 341 -13.41 -11.30 13.15
N ASN A 342 -14.49 -10.90 12.50
CA ASN A 342 -15.63 -11.75 12.19
C ASN A 342 -15.32 -12.85 11.17
N GLU A 343 -14.43 -12.60 10.20
CA GLU A 343 -13.99 -13.62 9.25
C GLU A 343 -13.00 -14.61 9.87
N PHE A 344 -12.10 -14.16 10.74
CA PHE A 344 -11.06 -15.02 11.31
C PHE A 344 -11.47 -15.76 12.60
N GLN A 345 -12.71 -15.60 13.09
CA GLN A 345 -13.23 -16.37 14.22
C GLN A 345 -12.89 -17.86 14.12
N GLN A 346 -12.62 -18.53 15.25
CA GLN A 346 -12.15 -19.93 15.29
C GLN A 346 -13.05 -20.90 14.52
N ALA A 347 -14.37 -20.64 14.45
CA ALA A 347 -15.30 -21.46 13.67
C ALA A 347 -15.05 -21.41 12.14
N LYS A 348 -14.37 -20.36 11.66
CA LYS A 348 -14.12 -20.10 10.24
C LYS A 348 -12.66 -20.28 9.84
N TYR A 349 -11.70 -19.97 10.72
CA TYR A 349 -10.27 -20.07 10.43
C TYR A 349 -9.58 -21.21 11.19
N ASN A 350 -9.06 -22.16 10.42
CA ASN A 350 -8.26 -23.30 10.87
C ASN A 350 -6.97 -23.45 10.03
N GLY A 351 -6.51 -22.35 9.42
CA GLY A 351 -5.30 -22.34 8.60
C GLY A 351 -4.03 -22.54 9.45
N PRO A 352 -2.92 -22.97 8.83
CA PRO A 352 -1.68 -23.31 9.56
C PRO A 352 -0.86 -22.09 9.99
N ILE A 353 -1.15 -20.91 9.45
CA ILE A 353 -0.41 -19.68 9.76
C ILE A 353 -1.17 -18.89 10.85
N PRO A 354 -0.57 -18.64 12.03
CA PRO A 354 -1.13 -17.77 13.04
C PRO A 354 -1.41 -16.36 12.53
N VAL A 355 -2.49 -15.77 13.03
CA VAL A 355 -2.95 -14.42 12.66
C VAL A 355 -3.12 -13.56 13.91
N LEU A 356 -2.63 -12.34 13.89
CA LEU A 356 -2.94 -11.28 14.87
C LEU A 356 -3.71 -10.16 14.17
N ILE A 357 -4.83 -9.74 14.71
CA ILE A 357 -5.56 -8.55 14.27
C ILE A 357 -5.41 -7.48 15.34
N ALA A 358 -4.99 -6.27 14.96
CA ALA A 358 -4.56 -5.23 15.87
C ALA A 358 -5.10 -3.86 15.45
N ASP A 359 -5.75 -3.15 16.38
CA ASP A 359 -6.09 -1.72 16.29
C ASP A 359 -4.84 -0.86 16.52
N GLN A 360 -3.89 -0.92 15.58
CA GLN A 360 -2.56 -0.35 15.73
C GLN A 360 -1.98 0.13 14.40
N ASP A 361 -1.02 1.04 14.51
CA ASP A 361 -0.17 1.51 13.42
C ASP A 361 0.71 0.39 12.82
N MET A 362 0.75 0.31 11.48
CA MET A 362 1.55 -0.70 10.78
C MET A 362 3.05 -0.46 10.95
N HIS A 363 3.51 0.79 11.02
CA HIS A 363 4.92 1.09 11.18
C HIS A 363 5.43 0.63 12.55
N ARG A 364 4.70 0.98 13.61
CA ARG A 364 5.02 0.56 14.97
C ARG A 364 5.09 -0.96 15.12
N LEU A 365 4.13 -1.69 14.54
CA LEU A 365 4.15 -3.16 14.52
C LEU A 365 5.38 -3.68 13.78
N THR A 366 5.63 -3.17 12.57
CA THR A 366 6.73 -3.59 11.68
C THR A 366 8.09 -3.37 12.33
N VAL A 367 8.34 -2.20 12.91
CA VAL A 367 9.60 -1.91 13.61
C VAL A 367 9.78 -2.78 14.84
N ALA A 368 8.72 -3.01 15.63
CA ALA A 368 8.78 -3.90 16.78
C ALA A 368 9.14 -5.34 16.38
N ILE A 369 8.53 -5.85 15.30
CA ILE A 369 8.83 -7.17 14.74
C ILE A 369 10.28 -7.24 14.27
N ALA A 370 10.74 -6.25 13.51
CA ALA A 370 12.11 -6.20 12.97
C ALA A 370 13.17 -6.14 14.08
N ARG A 371 12.92 -5.37 15.15
CA ARG A 371 13.80 -5.27 16.33
C ARG A 371 13.90 -6.58 17.11
N LEU A 372 12.88 -7.43 17.04
CA LEU A 372 12.91 -8.79 17.61
C LEU A 372 13.64 -9.80 16.70
N GLY A 373 14.19 -9.36 15.57
CA GLY A 373 15.03 -10.18 14.70
C GLY A 373 14.30 -10.84 13.54
N PHE A 374 13.00 -10.64 13.38
CA PHE A 374 12.25 -11.22 12.26
C PHE A 374 12.41 -10.38 10.99
N LYS A 375 12.47 -11.06 9.83
CA LYS A 375 12.24 -10.41 8.54
C LYS A 375 10.75 -10.14 8.37
N VAL A 376 10.39 -8.89 8.12
CA VAL A 376 9.01 -8.42 8.14
C VAL A 376 8.67 -7.64 6.88
N SER A 377 7.44 -7.75 6.40
CA SER A 377 6.91 -6.89 5.35
C SER A 377 5.80 -5.99 5.83
N GLU A 378 5.66 -4.78 5.27
CA GLU A 378 4.48 -3.93 5.42
C GLU A 378 3.80 -3.63 4.08
N LEU A 379 2.47 -3.51 4.09
CA LEU A 379 1.68 -3.15 2.91
C LEU A 379 1.74 -1.64 2.62
N ASN A 380 2.23 -1.29 1.44
CA ASN A 380 1.86 -0.04 0.80
C ASN A 380 0.64 -0.26 -0.12
N PRO A 381 -0.55 0.25 0.24
CA PRO A 381 -1.70 0.27 -0.66
C PRO A 381 -1.48 1.37 -1.70
N ALA A 382 -0.92 0.98 -2.84
CA ALA A 382 -0.44 1.94 -3.83
C ALA A 382 -1.50 2.38 -4.83
N ASP A 383 -1.22 3.49 -5.51
CA ASP A 383 -2.00 4.02 -6.61
C ASP A 383 -2.04 3.07 -7.83
N SER A 384 -3.10 3.18 -8.63
CA SER A 384 -3.40 2.28 -9.74
C SER A 384 -2.40 2.37 -10.91
N HIS A 385 -1.58 3.42 -10.98
CA HIS A 385 -0.52 3.57 -12.00
C HIS A 385 0.76 2.82 -11.66
N GLY A 386 0.91 2.33 -10.42
CA GLY A 386 2.06 1.52 -10.02
C GLY A 386 3.38 2.29 -9.86
N VAL A 387 3.34 3.63 -9.79
CA VAL A 387 4.48 4.46 -9.38
C VAL A 387 4.40 4.69 -7.88
N PHE A 388 5.48 4.39 -7.15
CA PHE A 388 5.50 4.57 -5.69
C PHE A 388 5.51 6.05 -5.33
N GLY A 389 4.59 6.46 -4.44
CA GLY A 389 4.62 7.80 -3.86
C GLY A 389 4.40 8.90 -4.89
N GLU A 390 3.70 8.60 -5.99
CA GLU A 390 3.46 9.53 -7.09
C GLU A 390 2.92 10.89 -6.62
N TYR A 391 2.10 10.91 -5.56
CA TYR A 391 1.46 12.10 -5.01
C TYR A 391 2.07 12.63 -3.70
N TRP A 392 3.30 12.24 -3.36
CA TRP A 392 3.90 12.56 -2.06
C TRP A 392 3.97 14.07 -1.73
N GLN A 393 4.03 14.97 -2.73
CA GLN A 393 4.02 16.43 -2.54
C GLN A 393 2.62 17.06 -2.45
N ASN A 394 1.55 16.28 -2.61
CA ASN A 394 0.18 16.79 -2.51
C ASN A 394 -0.25 17.15 -1.09
N ARG A 395 0.60 16.92 -0.08
CA ARG A 395 0.36 17.21 1.35
C ARG A 395 -0.91 16.53 1.88
N GLY A 396 -1.34 15.48 1.19
CA GLY A 396 -2.60 14.77 1.43
C GLY A 396 -2.47 13.74 2.56
N PRO A 397 -3.60 13.34 3.16
CA PRO A 397 -3.65 12.37 4.25
C PRO A 397 -3.74 10.92 3.75
N ALA A 398 -3.57 10.64 2.46
CA ALA A 398 -3.70 9.28 1.96
C ALA A 398 -2.49 8.42 2.36
N VAL A 399 -2.71 7.11 2.47
CA VAL A 399 -1.79 6.20 3.15
C VAL A 399 -0.47 6.05 2.40
N GLU A 400 -0.51 5.98 1.07
CA GLU A 400 0.70 5.91 0.26
C GLU A 400 1.55 7.17 0.37
N GLU A 401 0.94 8.36 0.37
CA GLU A 401 1.66 9.62 0.57
C GLU A 401 2.32 9.64 1.95
N LYS A 402 1.64 9.17 2.99
CA LYS A 402 2.27 9.04 4.33
C LYS A 402 3.47 8.11 4.27
N LEU A 403 3.36 6.95 3.61
CA LEU A 403 4.47 6.01 3.45
C LEU A 403 5.66 6.65 2.73
N ALA A 404 5.41 7.48 1.71
CA ALA A 404 6.46 8.23 1.04
C ALA A 404 7.15 9.26 1.96
N LEU A 405 6.46 9.77 2.99
CA LEU A 405 6.99 10.72 3.97
C LEU A 405 7.64 10.08 5.20
N THR A 406 7.26 8.85 5.54
CA THR A 406 7.68 8.17 6.78
C THR A 406 8.71 7.08 6.56
N THR A 407 8.97 6.71 5.32
CA THR A 407 9.93 5.66 4.94
C THR A 407 10.95 6.19 3.95
N VAL A 408 11.96 5.37 3.62
CA VAL A 408 12.85 5.64 2.48
C VAL A 408 12.25 5.22 1.13
N GLY A 409 10.94 4.95 1.06
CA GLY A 409 10.27 4.38 -0.12
C GLY A 409 10.52 5.15 -1.41
N LEU A 410 10.58 6.49 -1.35
CA LEU A 410 10.95 7.32 -2.51
C LEU A 410 12.33 6.94 -3.05
N LEU A 411 13.31 6.76 -2.18
CA LEU A 411 14.68 6.42 -2.56
C LEU A 411 14.79 5.01 -3.15
N VAL A 412 13.95 4.07 -2.71
CA VAL A 412 14.11 2.63 -3.02
C VAL A 412 13.09 2.07 -4.00
N GLN A 413 11.97 2.75 -4.27
CA GLN A 413 10.94 2.27 -5.22
C GLN A 413 10.55 3.29 -6.30
N HIS A 414 10.94 4.56 -6.20
CA HIS A 414 10.58 5.56 -7.21
C HIS A 414 11.54 5.49 -8.42
N HIS A 415 11.02 5.36 -9.64
CA HIS A 415 11.83 5.14 -10.85
C HIS A 415 12.79 6.31 -11.15
N LEU A 416 12.40 7.56 -10.84
CA LEU A 416 13.28 8.72 -10.98
C LEU A 416 14.53 8.70 -10.06
N ILE A 417 14.53 7.89 -9.00
CA ILE A 417 15.62 7.84 -8.02
C ILE A 417 16.34 6.49 -8.05
N ASN A 418 15.60 5.38 -8.12
CA ASN A 418 16.18 4.04 -8.12
C ASN A 418 16.26 3.46 -9.55
N PRO A 419 17.47 3.32 -10.13
CA PRO A 419 17.63 2.76 -11.48
C PRO A 419 17.21 1.27 -11.57
N HIS A 420 17.20 0.53 -10.46
CA HIS A 420 16.80 -0.88 -10.44
C HIS A 420 15.30 -1.10 -10.68
N VAL A 421 14.48 -0.04 -10.60
CA VAL A 421 13.05 -0.12 -10.92
C VAL A 421 12.82 -0.52 -12.38
N LEU A 422 13.71 -0.08 -13.27
CA LEU A 422 13.62 -0.31 -14.71
C LEU A 422 14.50 -1.47 -15.19
N ASP A 423 15.25 -2.10 -14.28
CA ASP A 423 16.02 -3.30 -14.60
C ASP A 423 15.09 -4.52 -14.70
N THR A 424 14.81 -4.93 -15.94
CA THR A 424 13.90 -6.04 -16.25
C THR A 424 14.39 -7.42 -15.75
N ASN A 425 15.61 -7.54 -15.23
CA ASN A 425 16.08 -8.73 -14.51
C ASN A 425 15.42 -8.87 -13.14
N ASN A 426 14.91 -7.77 -12.59
CA ASN A 426 14.18 -7.76 -11.32
C ASN A 426 12.72 -8.24 -11.47
N TYR A 427 12.24 -8.48 -12.69
CA TYR A 427 10.85 -8.81 -12.98
C TYR A 427 10.65 -10.33 -13.01
N ARG A 428 9.82 -10.82 -12.10
CA ARG A 428 9.51 -12.24 -11.90
C ARG A 428 8.03 -12.48 -12.11
N PHE A 429 7.68 -13.54 -12.83
CA PHE A 429 6.30 -13.92 -13.08
C PHE A 429 5.96 -15.16 -12.25
N LEU A 430 4.98 -15.02 -11.37
CA LEU A 430 4.54 -16.08 -10.47
C LEU A 430 3.22 -16.68 -10.96
N ILE A 431 3.07 -17.98 -10.78
CA ILE A 431 1.80 -18.66 -11.02
C ILE A 431 1.02 -18.67 -9.71
N VAL A 432 -0.05 -17.89 -9.66
CA VAL A 432 -0.84 -17.66 -8.44
C VAL A 432 -2.10 -18.53 -8.44
N ASP A 433 -2.80 -18.53 -9.56
CA ASP A 433 -3.95 -19.37 -9.90
C ASP A 433 -3.66 -20.11 -11.22
N LYS A 434 -4.28 -21.25 -11.49
CA LYS A 434 -4.18 -21.95 -12.79
C LYS A 434 -5.08 -21.32 -13.85
N GLU A 435 -6.12 -20.60 -13.45
CA GLU A 435 -7.05 -19.95 -14.38
C GLU A 435 -6.50 -18.61 -14.91
N SER A 436 -6.62 -18.41 -16.22
CA SER A 436 -6.26 -17.15 -16.85
C SER A 436 -7.29 -16.08 -16.50
N LEU A 437 -6.83 -14.88 -16.11
CA LEU A 437 -7.69 -13.72 -15.93
C LEU A 437 -7.61 -12.83 -17.17
N ALA A 438 -8.73 -12.73 -17.88
CA ALA A 438 -8.89 -11.73 -18.93
C ALA A 438 -9.11 -10.36 -18.29
N CYS A 439 -8.30 -9.37 -18.67
CA CYS A 439 -8.54 -7.99 -18.26
C CYS A 439 -9.69 -7.40 -19.09
N PRO A 440 -10.57 -6.59 -18.48
CA PRO A 440 -11.57 -5.85 -19.23
C PRO A 440 -10.85 -4.99 -20.29
N GLN A 441 -11.23 -5.17 -21.55
CA GLN A 441 -10.86 -4.26 -22.63
C GLN A 441 -12.00 -3.25 -22.76
N THR A 442 -11.72 -1.97 -22.57
CA THR A 442 -12.58 -0.92 -23.09
C THR A 442 -12.32 -0.84 -24.59
N THR A 443 -13.36 -0.98 -25.41
CA THR A 443 -13.25 -0.95 -26.89
C THR A 443 -13.08 0.48 -27.43
N VAL A 444 -12.47 1.38 -26.66
CA VAL A 444 -12.27 2.76 -27.09
C VAL A 444 -10.90 2.82 -27.76
N ASP A 445 -10.88 2.54 -29.06
CA ASP A 445 -9.76 2.89 -29.93
C ASP A 445 -9.36 4.37 -29.68
N ASP A 446 -8.06 4.65 -29.68
CA ASP A 446 -7.42 5.93 -29.37
C ASP A 446 -8.26 7.14 -29.89
N ILE A 447 -9.11 7.71 -29.05
CA ILE A 447 -9.69 9.04 -29.30
C ILE A 447 -8.59 10.03 -28.96
N GLU A 448 -7.99 10.63 -29.98
CA GLU A 448 -7.07 11.76 -29.83
C GLU A 448 -7.66 12.77 -28.83
N PRO A 449 -6.88 13.24 -27.85
CA PRO A 449 -7.36 14.26 -26.93
C PRO A 449 -7.64 15.53 -27.73
N HIS A 450 -8.91 15.78 -28.05
CA HIS A 450 -9.37 17.10 -28.44
C HIS A 450 -9.27 18.00 -27.21
N ILE A 451 -8.07 18.51 -26.97
CA ILE A 451 -7.85 19.72 -26.17
C ILE A 451 -8.47 20.86 -26.97
N THR A 452 -9.77 21.09 -26.80
CA THR A 452 -10.32 22.42 -27.02
C THR A 452 -9.77 23.30 -25.89
N CYS A 453 -8.64 23.97 -26.17
CA CYS A 453 -8.26 25.16 -25.43
C CYS A 453 -9.45 26.10 -25.41
N CYS A 454 -10.09 26.26 -24.24
CA CYS A 454 -10.96 27.39 -24.00
C CYS A 454 -10.12 28.66 -24.17
N SER A 455 -10.32 29.31 -25.31
CA SER A 455 -9.91 30.67 -25.55
C SER A 455 -10.58 31.58 -24.52
N ARG A 456 -9.75 32.32 -23.77
CA ARG A 456 -9.98 33.65 -23.18
C ARG A 456 -11.43 33.96 -22.75
N PHE A 457 -11.66 34.10 -21.46
CA PHE A 457 -12.16 35.33 -20.84
C PHE A 457 -11.65 35.43 -19.39
#